data_AF-A0A1Y3BL89-F1
#
_entry.id   AF-A0A1Y3BL89-F1
#
_cell.length_a   1.000
_cell.length_b   1.000
_cell.length_c   1.000
_cell.angle_alpha   90.00
_cell.angle_beta   90.00
_cell.angle_gamma   90.00
#
_symmetry.space_group_name_H-M   'P 1'
#
loop_
_entity.id
_entity.type
_entity.pdbx_description
1 polymer ?
#
loop_
_entity_poly.entity_id
_entity_poly.type
_entity_poly.pdbx_seq_one_letter_code
_entity_poly.pdbx_strand_id
1 'polypeptide(L)'
;MILRQKFIWQSNRKCINETEIIPKESQKVLPHCIIVGVRKCGTRALLEFLDIHPLITKVVNEIHFFDDEKHYNLGLEWYRQQMPITNQSNIVIEKTPAYFVTESVPERIYAMNSSIKIILIVRNPVTRLISDYVQLADNKMKIGRHVETFEEAVLYPNGKVNSSYKGIR
;
A
#
# COMPACT_ATOMS: atom_id res chain seq x y z
N MET A 1 35.02 46.76 -42.90
CA MET A 1 34.29 46.39 -44.13
C MET A 1 35.13 45.35 -44.86
N ILE A 2 34.51 44.28 -45.38
CA ILE A 2 35.12 43.07 -46.03
C ILE A 2 35.54 42.01 -45.00
N LEU A 3 35.14 40.73 -45.02
CA LEU A 3 33.99 39.95 -45.51
C LEU A 3 34.21 38.56 -44.84
N ARG A 4 33.28 38.07 -44.03
CA ARG A 4 33.37 36.72 -43.43
C ARG A 4 33.12 35.68 -44.51
N GLN A 5 34.10 34.80 -44.78
CA GLN A 5 33.86 33.57 -45.54
C GLN A 5 33.38 32.45 -44.61
N LYS A 6 32.33 31.79 -45.07
CA LYS A 6 31.66 30.63 -44.48
C LYS A 6 32.60 29.43 -44.48
N PHE A 7 32.65 28.69 -43.37
CA PHE A 7 33.06 27.29 -43.35
C PHE A 7 31.81 26.44 -43.18
N ILE A 8 31.38 25.79 -44.27
CA ILE A 8 30.31 24.79 -44.29
C ILE A 8 31.00 23.44 -44.15
N TRP A 9 30.75 22.74 -43.05
CA TRP A 9 31.07 21.32 -42.93
C TRP A 9 29.85 20.52 -43.42
N GLN A 10 30.00 19.80 -44.53
CA GLN A 10 29.19 18.62 -44.83
C GLN A 10 30.05 17.39 -44.55
N SER A 11 29.58 16.46 -43.73
CA SER A 11 29.84 15.05 -43.99
C SER A 11 28.84 14.15 -43.26
N ASN A 12 28.17 13.36 -44.09
CA ASN A 12 27.28 12.24 -43.83
C ASN A 12 27.55 11.41 -42.56
N ARG A 13 26.51 11.23 -41.75
CA ARG A 13 26.12 9.91 -41.24
C ARG A 13 24.59 9.75 -41.35
N LYS A 14 24.17 8.84 -42.22
CA LYS A 14 22.87 8.16 -42.13
C LYS A 14 23.02 6.94 -41.20
N CYS A 15 21.86 6.47 -40.72
CA CYS A 15 21.62 5.33 -39.81
C CYS A 15 21.56 5.81 -38.36
N ILE A 16 20.43 5.78 -37.67
CA ILE A 16 19.39 4.74 -37.58
C ILE A 16 18.09 5.43 -37.18
N ASN A 17 16.93 4.89 -37.59
CA ASN A 17 15.64 5.39 -37.16
C ASN A 17 15.61 5.40 -35.63
N GLU A 18 15.62 6.59 -35.02
CA GLU A 18 14.98 6.79 -33.74
C GLU A 18 13.55 6.30 -33.94
N THR A 19 13.25 5.06 -33.55
CA THR A 19 11.93 4.80 -33.01
C THR A 19 11.79 5.86 -31.95
N GLU A 20 11.03 6.90 -32.27
CA GLU A 20 10.51 7.86 -31.32
C GLU A 20 10.10 7.04 -30.11
N ILE A 21 10.91 7.10 -29.05
CA ILE A 21 10.44 6.68 -27.74
C ILE A 21 9.47 7.79 -27.39
N ILE A 22 8.26 7.71 -27.94
CA ILE A 22 7.13 8.49 -27.47
C ILE A 22 7.11 8.17 -25.98
N PRO A 23 7.37 9.15 -25.09
CA PRO A 23 7.32 8.88 -23.66
C PRO A 23 5.89 8.41 -23.39
N LYS A 24 5.72 7.11 -23.16
CA LYS A 24 4.39 6.56 -22.89
C LYS A 24 3.89 7.26 -21.64
N GLU A 25 2.76 7.95 -21.80
CA GLU A 25 2.22 8.84 -20.79
C GLU A 25 2.11 8.16 -19.44
N SER A 26 2.59 8.84 -18.40
CA SER A 26 2.45 8.37 -17.04
C SER A 26 0.96 8.27 -16.68
N GLN A 27 0.55 7.12 -16.16
CA GLN A 27 -0.85 6.85 -15.84
C GLN A 27 -1.00 6.19 -14.47
N LYS A 28 -2.19 6.32 -13.90
CA LYS A 28 -2.58 5.57 -12.70
C LYS A 28 -3.06 4.18 -13.10
N VAL A 29 -2.46 3.16 -12.50
CA VAL A 29 -2.80 1.75 -12.73
C VAL A 29 -3.23 1.11 -11.41
N LEU A 30 -4.04 0.05 -11.49
CA LEU A 30 -4.38 -0.75 -10.31
C LEU A 30 -3.11 -1.36 -9.69
N PRO A 31 -3.12 -1.68 -8.38
CA PRO A 31 -1.96 -2.25 -7.74
C PRO A 31 -1.62 -3.63 -8.32
N HIS A 32 -0.33 -3.89 -8.44
CA HIS A 32 0.20 -5.18 -8.87
C HIS A 32 0.37 -6.14 -7.67
N CYS A 33 0.51 -5.56 -6.48
CA CYS A 33 0.68 -6.27 -5.24
C CYS A 33 -0.04 -5.55 -4.09
N ILE A 34 -0.63 -6.31 -3.17
CA ILE A 34 -1.30 -5.78 -1.98
C ILE A 34 -0.67 -6.39 -0.73
N ILE A 35 -0.25 -5.54 0.20
CA ILE A 35 0.11 -5.93 1.56
C ILE A 35 -1.16 -5.90 2.40
N VAL A 36 -1.74 -7.07 2.66
CA VAL A 36 -3.07 -7.20 3.28
C VAL A 36 -3.03 -7.13 4.81
N GLY A 37 -1.85 -7.24 5.42
CA GLY A 37 -1.73 -7.30 6.87
C GLY A 37 -0.44 -7.92 7.36
N VAL A 38 -0.31 -8.18 8.66
CA VAL A 38 -1.32 -7.94 9.72
C VAL A 38 -1.05 -6.61 10.45
N ARG A 39 -2.08 -5.97 11.01
CA ARG A 39 -1.91 -4.78 11.85
C ARG A 39 -0.87 -5.03 12.94
N LYS A 40 -0.03 -4.02 13.19
CA LYS A 40 1.08 -4.04 14.17
C LYS A 40 2.22 -5.05 13.88
N CYS A 41 2.27 -5.61 12.67
CA CYS A 41 3.36 -6.50 12.24
C CYS A 41 4.46 -5.80 11.42
N GLY A 42 4.44 -4.47 11.32
CA GLY A 42 5.47 -3.71 10.58
C GLY A 42 5.16 -3.51 9.09
N THR A 43 3.88 -3.58 8.70
CA THR A 43 3.43 -3.38 7.32
C THR A 43 3.92 -2.05 6.71
N ARG A 44 3.93 -0.96 7.49
CA ARG A 44 4.49 0.34 7.05
C ARG A 44 5.99 0.24 6.78
N ALA A 45 6.77 -0.30 7.70
CA ALA A 45 8.22 -0.45 7.52
C ALA A 45 8.55 -1.31 6.30
N LEU A 46 7.82 -2.42 6.10
CA LEU A 46 7.95 -3.26 4.91
C LEU A 46 7.70 -2.47 3.62
N LEU A 47 6.62 -1.69 3.56
CA LEU A 47 6.31 -0.86 2.40
C LEU A 47 7.41 0.17 2.12
N GLU A 48 7.92 0.84 3.16
CA GLU A 48 9.02 1.80 3.04
C GLU A 48 10.30 1.13 2.50
N PHE A 49 10.63 -0.08 2.95
CA PHE A 49 11.81 -0.80 2.45
C PHE A 49 11.65 -1.29 1.02
N LEU A 50 10.46 -1.73 0.63
CA LEU A 50 10.17 -2.12 -0.76
C LEU A 50 10.30 -0.93 -1.72
N ASP A 51 9.84 0.25 -1.29
CA ASP A 51 9.87 1.49 -2.08
C ASP A 51 11.28 2.03 -2.34
N ILE A 52 12.31 1.51 -1.66
CA ILE A 52 13.72 1.79 -1.99
C ILE A 52 14.08 1.22 -3.37
N HIS A 53 13.39 0.17 -3.83
CA HIS A 53 13.67 -0.45 -5.12
C HIS A 53 13.21 0.47 -6.27
N PRO A 54 14.05 0.74 -7.29
CA PRO A 54 13.77 1.76 -8.32
C PRO A 54 12.55 1.45 -9.21
N LEU A 55 12.11 0.20 -9.25
CA LEU A 55 10.91 -0.23 -9.98
C LEU A 55 9.65 -0.29 -9.12
N ILE A 56 9.73 -0.07 -7.81
CA ILE A 56 8.55 -0.11 -6.93
C ILE A 56 8.02 1.31 -6.76
N THR A 57 6.70 1.44 -6.70
CA THR A 57 6.05 2.69 -6.30
C THR A 57 4.99 2.35 -5.25
N LYS A 58 5.18 2.85 -4.03
CA LYS A 58 4.22 2.65 -2.95
C LYS A 58 3.00 3.57 -3.08
N VAL A 59 1.86 3.06 -2.61
CA VAL A 59 0.71 3.88 -2.24
C VAL A 59 0.88 4.31 -0.78
N VAL A 60 0.97 5.63 -0.54
CA VAL A 60 1.33 6.17 0.79
C VAL A 60 0.24 5.93 1.84
N ASN A 61 -1.03 6.06 1.44
CA ASN A 61 -2.17 5.98 2.33
C ASN A 61 -2.78 4.57 2.35
N GLU A 62 -3.40 4.20 3.48
CA GLU A 62 -4.29 3.04 3.55
C GLU A 62 -5.60 3.44 2.85
N ILE A 63 -5.92 2.78 1.74
CA ILE A 63 -7.03 3.20 0.89
C ILE A 63 -8.38 2.70 1.41
N HIS A 64 -8.36 1.60 2.16
CA HIS A 64 -9.56 0.98 2.69
C HIS A 64 -10.62 0.71 1.61
N PHE A 65 -10.19 0.22 0.42
CA PHE A 65 -11.13 0.02 -0.69
C PHE A 65 -11.96 -1.25 -0.52
N PHE A 66 -11.33 -2.36 -0.12
CA PHE A 66 -12.01 -3.65 -0.05
C PHE A 66 -12.75 -3.89 1.28
N ASP A 67 -12.38 -3.19 2.36
CA ASP A 67 -12.95 -3.36 3.71
C ASP A 67 -14.00 -2.31 4.09
N ASP A 68 -14.03 -1.14 3.42
CA ASP A 68 -15.07 -0.12 3.63
C ASP A 68 -16.10 -0.18 2.49
N GLU A 69 -17.36 -0.47 2.83
CA GLU A 69 -18.48 -0.51 1.88
C GLU A 69 -18.65 0.80 1.11
N LYS A 70 -18.41 1.95 1.74
CA LYS A 70 -18.55 3.25 1.07
C LYS A 70 -17.52 3.38 -0.04
N HIS A 71 -16.28 3.00 0.20
CA HIS A 71 -15.22 3.05 -0.81
C HIS A 71 -15.43 1.98 -1.90
N TYR A 72 -15.77 0.75 -1.50
CA TYR A 72 -15.99 -0.34 -2.46
C TYR A 72 -17.10 -0.01 -3.47
N ASN A 73 -18.19 0.61 -3.00
CA ASN A 73 -19.31 1.04 -3.83
C ASN A 73 -18.98 2.19 -4.82
N LEU A 74 -17.85 2.88 -4.65
CA LEU A 74 -17.36 3.86 -5.63
C LEU A 74 -16.71 3.19 -6.85
N GLY A 75 -16.44 1.88 -6.78
CA GLY A 75 -15.95 1.08 -7.89
C GLY A 75 -14.44 1.16 -8.15
N LEU A 76 -13.97 0.29 -9.05
CA LEU A 76 -12.55 0.12 -9.34
C LEU A 76 -11.90 1.37 -9.96
N GLU A 77 -12.67 2.19 -10.67
CA GLU A 77 -12.12 3.43 -11.21
C GLU A 77 -11.76 4.41 -10.09
N TRP A 78 -12.61 4.55 -9.07
CA TRP A 78 -12.28 5.33 -7.89
C TRP A 78 -11.03 4.79 -7.19
N TYR A 79 -10.90 3.46 -7.07
CA TYR A 79 -9.72 2.82 -6.48
C TYR A 79 -8.44 3.11 -7.29
N ARG A 80 -8.51 2.99 -8.62
CA ARG A 80 -7.42 3.34 -9.53
C ARG A 80 -7.01 4.81 -9.38
N GLN A 81 -7.96 5.72 -9.15
CA GLN A 81 -7.65 7.12 -8.91
C GLN A 81 -6.91 7.39 -7.60
N GLN A 82 -6.92 6.46 -6.63
CA GLN A 82 -6.12 6.57 -5.42
C GLN A 82 -4.65 6.16 -5.63
N MET A 83 -4.32 5.55 -6.77
CA MET A 83 -2.97 5.09 -7.08
C MET A 83 -2.08 6.25 -7.54
N PRO A 84 -0.76 6.18 -7.31
CA PRO A 84 0.17 7.16 -7.83
C PRO A 84 0.22 7.11 -9.36
N ILE A 85 0.61 8.23 -9.96
CA ILE A 85 0.94 8.27 -11.39
C ILE A 85 2.28 7.54 -11.57
N THR A 86 2.31 6.56 -12.46
CA THR A 86 3.48 5.70 -12.67
C THR A 86 3.84 5.55 -14.14
N ASN A 87 5.10 5.19 -14.39
CA ASN A 87 5.55 4.77 -15.71
C ASN A 87 5.28 3.27 -15.89
N GLN A 88 5.25 2.80 -17.14
CA GLN A 88 4.84 1.42 -17.45
C GLN A 88 5.72 0.32 -16.82
N SER A 89 6.94 0.64 -16.39
CA SER A 89 7.86 -0.30 -15.73
C SER A 89 7.67 -0.41 -14.21
N ASN A 90 6.85 0.44 -13.59
CA ASN A 90 6.71 0.46 -12.13
C ASN A 90 5.70 -0.57 -11.63
N ILE A 91 6.05 -1.21 -10.51
CA ILE A 91 5.19 -2.10 -9.74
C ILE A 91 4.55 -1.28 -8.62
N VAL A 92 3.25 -1.04 -8.75
CA VAL A 92 2.45 -0.35 -7.72
C VAL A 92 2.11 -1.32 -6.58
N ILE A 93 2.41 -0.91 -5.34
CA ILE A 93 2.11 -1.68 -4.13
C ILE A 93 1.19 -0.87 -3.21
N GLU A 94 0.04 -1.46 -2.87
CA GLU A 94 -0.90 -0.91 -1.89
C GLU A 94 -0.80 -1.66 -0.56
N LYS A 95 -1.11 -1.00 0.54
CA LYS A 95 -1.06 -1.58 1.89
C LYS A 95 -2.23 -1.10 2.74
N THR A 96 -3.14 -2.00 3.06
CA THR A 96 -4.20 -1.79 4.05
C THR A 96 -4.27 -3.00 4.99
N PRO A 97 -3.72 -2.91 6.22
CA PRO A 97 -3.63 -4.04 7.13
C PRO A 97 -4.97 -4.60 7.64
N ALA A 98 -6.04 -3.83 7.50
CA ALA A 98 -7.40 -4.26 7.85
C ALA A 98 -7.93 -5.35 6.91
N TYR A 99 -7.40 -5.45 5.68
CA TYR A 99 -7.79 -6.45 4.71
C TYR A 99 -7.66 -7.89 5.23
N PHE A 100 -6.67 -8.16 6.10
CA PHE A 100 -6.46 -9.49 6.65
C PHE A 100 -7.61 -9.99 7.53
N VAL A 101 -8.29 -9.10 8.26
CA VAL A 101 -9.32 -9.48 9.25
C VAL A 101 -10.75 -9.31 8.73
N THR A 102 -10.93 -8.68 7.57
CA THR A 102 -12.27 -8.42 7.01
C THR A 102 -12.67 -9.55 6.06
N GLU A 103 -13.75 -10.28 6.41
CA GLU A 103 -14.18 -11.51 5.74
C GLU A 103 -14.51 -11.34 4.25
N SER A 104 -15.05 -10.19 3.84
CA SER A 104 -15.44 -9.93 2.44
C SER A 104 -14.25 -9.62 1.52
N VAL A 105 -13.09 -9.28 2.08
CA VAL A 105 -11.94 -8.76 1.30
C VAL A 105 -11.33 -9.79 0.34
N PRO A 106 -11.09 -11.07 0.72
CA PRO A 106 -10.50 -12.05 -0.18
C PRO A 106 -11.27 -12.22 -1.49
N GLU A 107 -12.61 -12.32 -1.41
CA GLU A 107 -13.47 -12.46 -2.59
C GLU A 107 -13.40 -11.22 -3.50
N ARG A 108 -13.42 -10.02 -2.90
CA ARG A 108 -13.35 -8.76 -3.66
C ARG A 108 -12.00 -8.56 -4.35
N ILE A 109 -10.90 -8.91 -3.69
CA ILE A 109 -9.56 -8.87 -4.29
C ILE A 109 -9.49 -9.86 -5.45
N TYR A 110 -10.01 -11.09 -5.27
CA TYR A 110 -10.05 -12.11 -6.31
C TYR A 110 -10.88 -11.67 -7.52
N ALA A 111 -12.04 -11.06 -7.28
CA ALA A 111 -12.91 -10.52 -8.33
C ALA A 111 -12.26 -9.40 -9.14
N MET A 112 -11.42 -8.56 -8.50
CA MET A 112 -10.64 -7.55 -9.21
C MET A 112 -9.54 -8.19 -10.07
N ASN A 113 -8.72 -9.07 -9.49
CA ASN A 113 -7.61 -9.71 -10.17
C ASN A 113 -7.21 -11.00 -9.45
N SER A 114 -7.62 -12.14 -9.99
CA SER A 114 -7.32 -13.47 -9.45
C SER A 114 -5.83 -13.84 -9.49
N SER A 115 -5.01 -13.11 -10.23
CA SER A 115 -3.56 -13.33 -10.37
C SER A 115 -2.71 -12.32 -9.58
N ILE A 116 -3.33 -11.44 -8.79
CA ILE A 116 -2.62 -10.41 -8.01
C ILE A 116 -1.70 -11.05 -6.98
N LYS A 117 -0.56 -10.38 -6.70
CA LYS A 117 0.34 -10.81 -5.63
C LYS A 117 -0.14 -10.28 -4.28
N ILE A 118 -0.10 -11.15 -3.27
CA ILE A 118 -0.48 -10.82 -1.90
C ILE A 118 0.75 -11.00 -1.02
N ILE A 119 1.03 -9.99 -0.19
CA ILE A 119 2.06 -10.04 0.84
C ILE A 119 1.41 -10.03 2.21
N LEU A 120 1.78 -11.00 3.05
CA LEU A 120 1.39 -11.10 4.44
C LEU A 120 2.63 -11.04 5.31
N ILE A 121 2.67 -10.09 6.25
CA ILE A 121 3.71 -10.00 7.27
C ILE A 121 3.11 -10.25 8.65
N VAL A 122 3.72 -11.17 9.38
CA VAL A 122 3.30 -11.59 10.72
C VAL A 122 4.45 -11.48 11.71
N ARG A 123 4.13 -11.44 13.00
CA ARG A 123 5.09 -11.53 14.10
C ARG A 123 4.50 -12.36 15.24
N ASN A 124 5.24 -12.56 16.32
CA ASN A 124 4.72 -13.24 17.52
C ASN A 124 3.35 -12.68 17.93
N PRO A 125 2.31 -13.54 18.07
CA PRO A 125 0.93 -13.09 18.26
C PRO A 125 0.72 -12.35 19.59
N VAL A 126 1.43 -12.73 20.66
CA VAL A 126 1.37 -12.06 21.97
C VAL A 126 1.99 -10.68 21.88
N THR A 127 3.19 -10.57 21.30
CA THR A 127 3.85 -9.27 21.12
C THR A 127 3.01 -8.37 20.21
N ARG A 128 2.42 -8.89 19.13
CA ARG A 128 1.50 -8.15 18.27
C ARG A 128 0.28 -7.65 19.06
N LEU A 129 -0.33 -8.50 19.89
CA LEU A 129 -1.48 -8.15 20.73
C LEU A 129 -1.18 -7.01 21.70
N ILE A 130 -0.03 -7.07 22.38
CA ILE A 130 0.43 -5.98 23.27
C ILE A 130 0.58 -4.68 22.49
N SER A 131 1.21 -4.70 21.30
CA SER A 131 1.39 -3.49 20.50
C SER A 131 0.06 -2.91 19.99
N ASP A 132 -0.92 -3.77 19.74
CA ASP A 132 -2.25 -3.36 19.34
C ASP A 132 -2.99 -2.67 20.48
N TYR A 133 -2.92 -3.26 21.68
CA TYR A 133 -3.42 -2.66 22.90
C TYR A 133 -2.78 -1.30 23.17
N VAL A 134 -1.44 -1.18 23.12
CA VAL A 134 -0.73 0.09 23.36
C VAL A 134 -1.20 1.18 22.40
N GLN A 135 -1.41 0.85 21.13
CA GLN A 135 -1.94 1.82 20.15
C GLN A 135 -3.36 2.29 20.52
N LEU A 136 -4.23 1.37 20.91
CA LEU A 136 -5.62 1.69 21.28
C LEU A 136 -5.68 2.48 22.59
N ALA A 137 -4.86 2.12 23.56
CA ALA A 137 -4.70 2.82 24.84
C ALA A 137 -4.23 4.26 24.64
N ASP A 138 -3.17 4.48 23.85
CA ASP A 138 -2.67 5.83 23.52
C ASP A 138 -3.75 6.69 22.84
N ASN A 139 -4.49 6.10 21.88
CA ASN A 139 -5.60 6.79 21.23
C ASN A 139 -6.72 7.18 22.21
N LYS A 140 -7.08 6.30 23.17
CA LYS A 140 -8.09 6.58 24.21
C LYS A 140 -7.61 7.68 25.17
N MET A 141 -6.35 7.64 25.60
CA MET A 141 -5.74 8.64 26.47
C MET A 141 -5.77 10.04 25.84
N LYS A 142 -5.43 10.15 24.55
CA LYS A 142 -5.42 11.44 23.81
C LYS A 142 -6.78 12.13 23.77
N ILE A 143 -7.87 11.37 23.88
CA ILE A 143 -9.24 11.88 23.91
C ILE A 143 -9.85 11.87 25.33
N GLY A 144 -9.03 11.71 26.37
CA GLY A 144 -9.44 11.76 27.77
C GLY A 144 -10.33 10.60 28.22
N ARG A 145 -10.33 9.46 27.50
CA ARG A 145 -11.10 8.27 27.89
C ARG A 145 -10.30 7.39 28.85
N HIS A 146 -11.02 6.72 29.73
CA HIS A 146 -10.46 5.68 30.58
C HIS A 146 -9.78 4.58 29.76
N VAL A 147 -8.63 4.13 30.24
CA VAL A 147 -7.86 3.03 29.67
C VAL A 147 -7.73 1.95 30.73
N GLU A 148 -8.38 0.82 30.47
CA GLU A 148 -8.18 -0.42 31.23
C GLU A 148 -6.77 -0.96 31.00
N THR A 149 -6.25 -1.77 31.92
CA THR A 149 -4.96 -2.46 31.77
C THR A 149 -4.99 -3.49 30.64
N PHE A 150 -3.82 -4.00 30.25
CA PHE A 150 -3.73 -5.02 29.19
C PHE A 150 -4.47 -6.29 29.58
N GLU A 151 -4.27 -6.75 30.81
CA GLU A 151 -4.87 -7.95 31.39
C GLU A 151 -6.40 -7.83 31.43
N GLU A 152 -6.93 -6.69 31.88
CA GLU A 152 -8.38 -6.43 31.90
C GLU A 152 -8.99 -6.40 30.49
N ALA A 153 -8.24 -5.93 29.49
CA ALA A 153 -8.72 -5.90 28.12
C ALA A 153 -8.81 -7.32 27.50
N VAL A 154 -7.83 -8.19 27.78
CA VAL A 154 -7.66 -9.47 27.07
C VAL A 154 -8.09 -10.69 27.88
N LEU A 155 -8.34 -10.56 29.18
CA LEU A 155 -8.79 -11.64 30.07
C LEU A 155 -10.11 -11.26 30.75
N TYR A 156 -10.98 -12.25 30.92
CA TYR A 156 -12.08 -12.17 31.86
C TYR A 156 -11.58 -12.39 33.30
N PRO A 157 -12.34 -11.97 34.33
CA PRO A 157 -11.96 -12.20 35.74
C PRO A 157 -11.74 -13.68 36.11
N ASN A 158 -12.29 -14.61 35.33
CA ASN A 158 -12.09 -16.05 35.52
C ASN A 158 -10.82 -16.60 34.84
N GLY A 159 -9.95 -15.72 34.31
CA GLY A 159 -8.70 -16.09 33.63
C GLY A 159 -8.86 -16.57 32.19
N LYS A 160 -10.08 -16.64 31.64
CA LYS A 160 -10.32 -17.00 30.23
C LYS A 160 -10.04 -15.82 29.31
N VAL A 161 -9.60 -16.12 28.08
CA VAL A 161 -9.32 -15.12 27.04
C VAL A 161 -10.61 -14.44 26.58
N ASN A 162 -10.59 -13.11 26.57
CA ASN A 162 -11.66 -12.27 26.03
C ASN A 162 -11.64 -12.24 24.49
N SER A 163 -12.27 -13.22 23.86
CA SER A 163 -12.32 -13.34 22.39
C SER A 163 -13.13 -12.23 21.70
N SER A 164 -13.82 -11.38 22.46
CA SER A 164 -14.52 -10.19 21.96
C SER A 164 -13.60 -8.98 21.83
N TYR A 165 -12.39 -9.02 22.41
CA TYR A 165 -11.41 -7.96 22.24
C TYR A 165 -10.95 -7.91 20.78
N LYS A 166 -11.13 -6.76 20.12
CA LYS A 166 -10.84 -6.60 18.69
C LYS A 166 -9.40 -6.95 18.32
N GLY A 167 -8.45 -6.80 19.23
CA GLY A 167 -7.07 -7.13 18.97
C GLY A 167 -6.80 -8.64 18.94
N ILE A 168 -7.71 -9.51 19.40
CA ILE A 168 -7.50 -10.98 19.36
C ILE A 168 -7.89 -11.58 18.00
N ARG A 169 -8.74 -10.89 17.22
CA ARG A 169 -9.17 -11.31 15.88
C ARG A 169 -8.19 -10.85 14.81
#